data_AF-A0A6J4R4G0-F1
#
_entry.id   AF-A0A6J4R4G0-F1
#
_cell.length_a   1.000
_cell.length_b   1.000
_cell.length_c   1.000
_cell.angle_alpha   90.00
_cell.angle_beta   90.00
_cell.angle_gamma   90.00
#
_symmetry.space_group_name_H-M   'P 1'
#
loop_
_entity.id
_entity.type
_entity.pdbx_description
1 polymer ?
#
loop_
_entity_poly.entity_id
_entity_poly.type
_entity_poly.pdbx_seq_one_letter_code
_entity_poly.pdbx_strand_id
1 'polypeptide(L)'
;MFDDFNGRPSPKEFGKRTFGVGRLYSLLRQECGIEDPWHIMVLAVCSFEELHVKDGWEYMLTNRKDVEDTGRLFEQANSPQEVEQGLRELKERDLQERLQRNNPA
;
A
#
# COMPACT_ATOMS: atom_id res chain seq x y z
N MET A 1 -8.48 -27.72 -9.41
CA MET A 1 -9.75 -27.02 -9.63
C MET A 1 -9.44 -25.55 -9.40
N PHE A 2 -9.08 -24.86 -10.48
CA PHE A 2 -8.69 -23.44 -10.45
C PHE A 2 -9.98 -22.63 -10.63
N ASP A 3 -10.81 -22.60 -9.59
CA ASP A 3 -12.02 -21.78 -9.58
C ASP A 3 -11.71 -20.43 -8.91
N ASP A 4 -12.13 -19.37 -9.61
CA ASP A 4 -12.22 -17.97 -9.19
C ASP A 4 -10.95 -17.09 -9.10
N PHE A 5 -10.29 -16.87 -10.25
CA PHE A 5 -9.40 -15.71 -10.47
C PHE A 5 -10.16 -14.39 -10.77
N ASN A 6 -11.48 -14.34 -10.56
CA ASN A 6 -12.33 -13.17 -10.85
C ASN A 6 -12.85 -12.43 -9.61
N GLY A 7 -12.44 -12.83 -8.40
CA GLY A 7 -12.74 -12.08 -7.18
C GLY A 7 -11.79 -10.90 -7.04
N ARG A 8 -12.20 -9.68 -7.43
CA ARG A 8 -11.46 -8.48 -7.03
C ARG A 8 -11.33 -8.50 -5.49
N PRO A 9 -10.12 -8.31 -4.94
CA PRO A 9 -9.91 -8.34 -3.50
C PRO A 9 -10.86 -7.35 -2.81
N SER A 10 -11.42 -7.78 -1.68
CA SER A 10 -12.26 -6.91 -0.86
C SER A 10 -11.47 -5.66 -0.44
N PRO A 11 -12.13 -4.53 -0.14
CA PRO A 11 -11.45 -3.33 0.35
C PRO A 11 -10.55 -3.58 1.57
N LYS A 12 -10.91 -4.57 2.40
CA LYS A 12 -10.14 -4.99 3.57
C LYS A 12 -8.86 -5.72 3.20
N GLU A 13 -8.93 -6.67 2.25
CA GLU A 13 -7.75 -7.39 1.75
C GLU A 13 -6.80 -6.43 1.03
N PHE A 14 -7.36 -5.50 0.27
CA PHE A 14 -6.61 -4.46 -0.40
C PHE A 14 -5.87 -3.56 0.60
N GLY A 15 -6.57 -3.09 1.64
CA GLY A 15 -5.94 -2.30 2.71
C GLY A 15 -4.86 -3.07 3.46
N LYS A 16 -5.05 -4.36 3.71
CA LYS A 16 -4.04 -5.22 4.33
C LYS A 16 -2.79 -5.36 3.45
N ARG A 17 -2.98 -5.56 2.15
CA ARG A 17 -1.88 -5.64 1.17
C ARG A 17 -1.11 -4.33 1.12
N THR A 18 -1.80 -3.19 0.99
CA THR A 18 -1.15 -1.86 0.92
C THR A 18 -0.35 -1.58 2.19
N PHE A 19 -0.90 -1.93 3.35
CA PHE A 19 -0.20 -1.81 4.63
C PHE A 19 1.07 -2.67 4.69
N GLY A 20 1.00 -3.94 4.29
CA GLY A 20 2.15 -4.84 4.24
C GLY A 20 3.24 -4.35 3.28
N VAL A 21 2.84 -3.87 2.11
CA VAL A 21 3.74 -3.33 1.10
C VAL A 21 4.37 -2.00 1.54
N GLY A 22 3.62 -1.12 2.20
CA GLY A 22 4.17 0.10 2.81
C GLY A 22 5.21 -0.21 3.88
N ARG A 23 4.98 -1.24 4.71
CA ARG A 23 5.99 -1.71 5.67
C ARG A 23 7.27 -2.20 4.97
N LEU A 24 7.11 -2.99 3.90
CA LEU A 24 8.24 -3.48 3.11
C LEU A 24 9.02 -2.32 2.48
N TYR A 25 8.33 -1.31 1.94
CA TYR A 25 8.94 -0.09 1.40
C TYR A 25 9.88 0.57 2.41
N SER A 26 9.37 0.81 3.63
CA SER A 26 10.17 1.41 4.72
C SER A 26 11.40 0.58 5.06
N LEU A 27 11.25 -0.75 5.19
CA LEU A 27 12.36 -1.65 5.52
C LEU A 27 13.44 -1.64 4.44
N LEU A 28 13.06 -1.72 3.17
CA LEU A 28 14.02 -1.73 2.06
C LEU A 28 14.83 -0.41 1.99
N ARG A 29 14.22 0.72 2.35
CA ARG A 29 14.90 2.03 2.35
C ARG A 29 15.77 2.24 3.58
N GLN A 30 15.24 1.97 4.78
CA GLN A 30 15.94 2.26 6.03
C GLN A 30 17.02 1.23 6.37
N GLU A 31 16.69 -0.06 6.23
CA GLU A 31 17.56 -1.15 6.69
C GLU A 31 18.46 -1.70 5.58
N CYS A 32 17.99 -1.64 4.33
CA CYS A 32 18.74 -2.17 3.18
C CYS A 32 19.37 -1.08 2.30
N GLY A 33 19.06 0.20 2.53
CA GLY A 33 19.61 1.32 1.76
C GLY A 33 19.23 1.31 0.28
N ILE A 34 18.12 0.67 -0.10
CA ILE A 34 17.69 0.55 -1.50
C ILE A 34 16.93 1.80 -1.90
N GLU A 35 17.48 2.55 -2.86
CA GLU A 35 16.90 3.81 -3.34
C GLU A 35 15.63 3.60 -4.17
N ASP A 36 15.61 2.56 -5.02
CA ASP A 36 14.45 2.18 -5.84
C ASP A 36 13.98 0.74 -5.51
N PRO A 37 13.07 0.57 -4.54
CA PRO A 37 12.62 -0.74 -4.10
C PRO A 37 11.48 -1.35 -4.96
N TRP A 38 11.00 -0.68 -6.01
CA TRP A 38 9.72 -1.04 -6.67
C TRP A 38 9.71 -2.45 -7.25
N HIS A 39 10.79 -2.86 -7.92
CA HIS A 39 10.90 -4.19 -8.50
C HIS A 39 10.86 -5.29 -7.42
N ILE A 40 11.56 -5.07 -6.30
CA ILE A 40 11.59 -6.01 -5.17
C ILE A 40 10.20 -6.13 -4.57
N MET A 41 9.50 -5.02 -4.41
CA MET A 41 8.15 -4.99 -3.86
C MET A 41 7.15 -5.70 -4.75
N VAL A 42 7.20 -5.50 -6.07
CA VAL A 42 6.35 -6.24 -7.03
C VAL A 42 6.60 -7.74 -6.93
N LEU A 43 7.88 -8.15 -6.96
CA LEU A 43 8.24 -9.57 -6.88
C LEU A 43 7.79 -10.20 -5.56
N ALA A 44 7.95 -9.49 -4.44
CA ALA A 44 7.48 -9.94 -3.14
C ALA A 44 5.95 -10.10 -3.12
N VAL A 45 5.20 -9.10 -3.58
CA VAL A 45 3.74 -9.18 -3.66
C VAL A 45 3.29 -10.35 -4.53
N CYS A 46 3.85 -10.52 -5.73
CA CYS A 46 3.52 -11.66 -6.59
C CYS A 46 3.81 -13.01 -5.94
N SER A 47 4.92 -13.10 -5.20
CA SER A 47 5.37 -14.34 -4.57
C SER A 47 4.52 -14.71 -3.36
N PHE A 48 4.06 -13.74 -2.56
CA PHE A 48 3.32 -14.00 -1.31
C PHE A 48 1.79 -13.90 -1.45
N GLU A 49 1.30 -13.23 -2.48
CA GLU A 49 -0.14 -13.05 -2.73
C GLU A 49 -0.62 -13.85 -3.95
N GLU A 50 0.23 -14.74 -4.48
CA GLU A 50 -0.04 -15.61 -5.64
C GLU A 50 -0.56 -14.84 -6.88
N LEU A 51 -0.12 -13.58 -7.03
CA LEU A 51 -0.52 -12.74 -8.16
C LEU A 51 0.37 -12.99 -9.38
N HIS A 52 -0.25 -12.97 -10.56
CA HIS A 52 0.51 -12.88 -11.80
C HIS A 52 1.31 -11.56 -11.83
N VAL A 53 2.49 -11.57 -12.47
CA VAL A 53 3.41 -10.41 -12.50
C VAL A 53 2.73 -9.15 -13.03
N LYS A 54 1.89 -9.30 -14.06
CA LYS A 54 1.09 -8.19 -14.61
C LYS A 54 0.19 -7.54 -13.55
N ASP A 55 -0.52 -8.35 -12.77
CA ASP A 55 -1.47 -7.87 -11.76
C ASP A 55 -0.74 -7.24 -10.58
N GLY A 56 0.44 -7.78 -10.23
CA GLY A 56 1.33 -7.17 -9.25
C GLY A 56 1.81 -5.78 -9.66
N TRP A 57 2.23 -5.61 -10.93
CA TRP A 57 2.58 -4.30 -11.47
C TRP A 57 1.40 -3.34 -11.51
N GLU A 58 0.24 -3.78 -12.00
CA GLU A 58 -0.97 -2.96 -12.05
C GLU A 58 -1.37 -2.48 -10.64
N TYR A 59 -1.34 -3.38 -9.65
CA TYR A 59 -1.56 -3.04 -8.26
C TYR A 59 -0.55 -2.00 -7.76
N MET A 60 0.75 -2.22 -7.97
CA MET A 60 1.78 -1.30 -7.46
C MET A 60 1.70 0.09 -8.10
N LEU A 61 1.43 0.17 -9.40
CA LEU A 61 1.30 1.44 -10.11
C LEU A 61 0.04 2.21 -9.68
N THR A 62 -1.07 1.50 -9.50
CA THR A 62 -2.35 2.12 -9.08
C THR A 62 -2.29 2.65 -7.65
N ASN A 63 -1.51 2.00 -6.78
CA ASN A 63 -1.46 2.30 -5.33
C ASN A 63 -0.15 2.93 -4.88
N ARG A 64 0.66 3.43 -5.83
CA ARG A 64 2.00 3.93 -5.55
C ARG A 64 2.01 4.95 -4.41
N LYS A 65 1.11 5.95 -4.49
CA LYS A 65 0.98 7.00 -3.49
C LYS A 65 0.63 6.43 -2.11
N ASP A 66 -0.37 5.56 -2.03
CA ASP A 66 -0.81 4.96 -0.76
C ASP A 66 0.31 4.14 -0.10
N VAL A 67 1.10 3.43 -0.92
CA VAL A 67 2.26 2.67 -0.48
C VAL A 67 3.37 3.59 0.04
N GLU A 68 3.70 4.66 -0.68
CA GLU A 68 4.71 5.65 -0.25
C GLU A 68 4.27 6.37 1.03
N ASP A 69 3.00 6.77 1.12
CA ASP A 69 2.46 7.48 2.28
C ASP A 69 2.41 6.56 3.50
N THR A 70 1.99 5.30 3.32
CA THR A 70 2.05 4.28 4.39
C THR A 70 3.49 3.96 4.79
N GLY A 71 4.40 3.86 3.82
CA GLY A 71 5.82 3.63 4.08
C GLY A 71 6.44 4.74 4.91
N ARG A 72 6.13 6.01 4.58
CA ARG A 72 6.57 7.18 5.36
C ARG A 72 6.05 7.17 6.80
N LEU A 73 4.85 6.65 7.06
CA LEU A 73 4.38 6.47 8.44
C LEU A 73 5.29 5.53 9.23
N PHE A 74 5.72 4.42 8.63
CA PHE A 74 6.66 3.52 9.27
C PHE A 74 8.03 4.15 9.47
N GLU A 75 8.49 4.97 8.54
CA GLU A 75 9.79 5.65 8.65
C GLU A 75 9.81 6.68 9.79
N GLN A 76 8.66 7.31 10.10
CA GLN A 76 8.53 8.41 11.05
C GLN A 76 8.05 7.99 12.44
N ALA A 77 7.25 6.92 12.51
CA ALA A 77 6.66 6.45 13.76
C ALA A 77 7.69 5.71 14.62
N ASN A 78 7.70 6.03 15.91
CA ASN A 78 8.52 5.36 16.92
C ASN A 78 7.74 4.26 17.67
N SER A 79 6.45 4.12 17.38
CA SER A 79 5.59 3.13 18.02
C SER A 79 4.49 2.62 17.08
N PRO A 80 3.97 1.39 17.31
CA PRO A 80 2.79 0.89 16.58
C PRO A 80 1.56 1.80 16.70
N GLN A 81 1.38 2.47 17.83
CA GLN A 81 0.27 3.38 18.08
C GLN A 81 0.37 4.63 17.19
N GLU A 82 1.57 5.15 16.97
CA GLU A 82 1.81 6.27 16.06
C GLU A 82 1.50 5.90 14.60
N VAL A 83 1.84 4.68 14.18
CA VAL A 83 1.47 4.17 12.85
C VAL A 83 -0.06 4.08 12.72
N GLU A 84 -0.76 3.55 13.72
CA GLU A 84 -2.22 3.44 13.69
C GLU A 84 -2.89 4.82 13.61
N GLN A 85 -2.41 5.78 14.39
CA GLN A 85 -2.90 7.15 14.37
C GLN A 85 -2.67 7.80 13.01
N GLY A 86 -1.45 7.68 12.46
CA GLY A 86 -1.12 8.20 11.13
C GLY A 86 -1.99 7.61 10.02
N LEU A 87 -2.32 6.31 10.10
CA LEU A 87 -3.24 5.67 9.15
C LEU A 87 -4.65 6.24 9.21
N ARG A 88 -5.14 6.60 10.42
CA ARG A 88 -6.46 7.23 10.58
C ARG A 88 -6.46 8.62 9.95
N GLU A 89 -5.39 9.39 10.15
CA GLU A 89 -5.22 10.73 9.59
C GLU A 89 -5.11 10.71 8.06
N LEU A 90 -4.38 9.73 7.48
CA LEU A 90 -4.34 9.54 6.03
C LEU A 90 -5.74 9.29 5.45
N LYS A 91 -6.51 8.37 6.06
CA LYS A 91 -7.87 8.06 5.61
C LYS A 91 -8.82 9.25 5.71
N GLU A 92 -8.71 10.03 6.78
CA GLU A 92 -9.52 11.24 6.97
C GLU A 92 -9.22 12.28 5.89
N ARG A 93 -7.94 12.52 5.60
CA ARG A 93 -7.52 13.43 4.54
C ARG A 93 -8.03 12.98 3.16
N ASP A 94 -7.87 11.71 2.81
CA ASP A 94 -8.38 11.17 1.54
C ASP A 94 -9.90 11.32 1.42
N LEU A 95 -10.63 11.13 2.53
CA LEU A 95 -12.07 11.34 2.55
C LEU A 95 -12.44 12.80 2.30
N GLN A 96 -11.75 13.74 2.95
CA GLN A 96 -11.98 15.18 2.76
C GLN A 96 -11.68 15.63 1.33
N GLU A 97 -10.57 15.16 0.74
CA GLU A 97 -10.22 15.45 -0.65
C GLU A 97 -11.30 14.95 -1.63
N ARG A 98 -11.83 13.75 -1.40
CA ARG A 98 -12.92 13.19 -2.22
C ARG A 98 -14.23 13.97 -2.07
N LEU A 99 -14.57 14.41 -0.86
CA LEU A 99 -15.76 15.23 -0.60
C LEU A 99 -15.66 16.59 -1.30
N GLN A 100 -14.50 17.24 -1.25
CA GLN A 100 -14.26 18.51 -1.95
C GLN A 100 -14.33 18.36 -3.47
N ARG A 101 -13.77 17.27 -4.01
CA ARG A 101 -13.81 16.98 -5.46
C ARG A 101 -15.23 16.70 -5.97
N ASN A 102 -16.07 16.08 -5.15
CA ASN A 102 -17.45 15.72 -5.50
C ASN A 102 -18.47 16.82 -5.20
N ASN A 103 -18.06 17.91 -4.55
CA ASN A 103 -18.91 19.04 -4.22
C ASN A 103 -18.24 20.34 -4.70
N PRO A 104 -18.15 20.56 -6.04
CA PRO A 104 -17.62 21.79 -6.56
C PRO A 104 -18.60 22.91 -6.18
N ALA A 105 -18.09 23.92 -5.46
CA ALA A 105 -18.82 25.16 -5.20
C ALA A 105 -19.22 25.86 -6.51
#